data_AF-A0A2E5P6A1-F1
#
_entry.id   AF-A0A2E5P6A1-F1
#
_cell.length_a   1.000
_cell.length_b   1.000
_cell.length_c   1.000
_cell.angle_alpha   90.00
_cell.angle_beta   90.00
_cell.angle_gamma   90.00
#
_symmetry.space_group_name_H-M   'P 1'
#
loop_
_entity.id
_entity.type
_entity.pdbx_description
1 polymer ?
#
loop_
_entity_poly.entity_id
_entity_poly.type
_entity_poly.pdbx_seq_one_letter_code
_entity_poly.pdbx_strand_id
1 'polypeptide(L)' 'MNEVLEIDEKTKSVNRLNLDDLSVEELKIYIENLKNEIHRVNEEIIKKNKVKSDAQKFFK' A
#
# COMPACT_ATOMS: atom_id res chain seq x y z
N MET A 1 -10.28 -2.66 13.71
CA MET A 1 -10.48 -1.56 12.74
C MET A 1 -9.24 -1.51 11.89
N ASN A 2 -9.34 -1.52 10.56
CA ASN A 2 -8.17 -1.31 9.70
C ASN A 2 -7.81 0.17 9.81
N GLU A 3 -6.75 0.49 10.55
CA GLU A 3 -6.14 1.81 10.51
C GLU A 3 -5.49 1.97 9.14
N VAL A 4 -6.24 2.61 8.24
CA VAL A 4 -5.72 3.01 6.94
C VAL A 4 -4.64 4.05 7.21
N LEU A 5 -3.41 3.76 6.80
CA LEU A 5 -2.32 4.73 6.80
C LEU A 5 -2.78 5.98 6.05
N GLU A 6 -2.67 7.13 6.69
CA GLU A 6 -3.02 8.40 6.05
C GLU A 6 -2.01 8.66 4.92
N ILE A 7 -2.53 8.73 3.69
CA ILE A 7 -1.74 9.00 2.49
C ILE A 7 -1.92 10.47 2.16
N ASP A 8 -0.81 11.20 2.03
CA ASP A 8 -0.84 12.53 1.42
C ASP A 8 -1.27 12.38 -0.05
N GLU A 9 -2.45 12.91 -0.37
CA GLU A 9 -3.02 12.73 -1.70
C GLU A 9 -2.23 13.44 -2.81
N LYS A 10 -1.44 14.47 -2.48
CA LYS A 10 -0.65 15.24 -3.44
C LYS A 10 0.64 14.51 -3.78
N THR A 11 1.34 13.99 -2.78
CA THR A 11 2.63 13.32 -2.96
C THR A 11 2.52 11.81 -3.11
N LYS A 12 1.34 11.24 -2.80
CA LYS A 12 1.10 9.80 -2.66
C LYS A 12 2.03 9.12 -1.65
N SER A 13 2.58 9.89 -0.70
CA SER A 13 3.44 9.35 0.36
C SER A 13 2.61 9.00 1.59
N VAL A 14 2.99 7.92 2.27
CA VAL A 14 2.48 7.62 3.61
C VAL A 14 3.00 8.68 4.57
N ASN A 15 2.10 9.31 5.34
CA ASN A 15 2.49 10.21 6.42
C ASN A 15 3.34 9.44 7.43
N ARG A 16 4.53 9.95 7.75
CA ARG A 16 5.40 9.30 8.74
C ARG A 16 4.77 9.45 10.12
N LEU A 17 4.39 8.32 10.70
CA LEU A 17 3.98 8.26 12.10
C LEU A 17 5.19 8.57 12.99
N ASN A 18 5.00 9.32 14.07
CA ASN A 18 6.03 9.41 15.11
C ASN A 18 6.13 8.06 15.82
N LEU A 19 7.32 7.47 15.87
CA LEU A 19 7.54 6.14 16.44
C LEU A 19 8.06 6.17 17.88
N ASP A 20 8.46 7.35 18.38
CA ASP A 20 9.15 7.50 19.67
C ASP A 20 8.27 7.09 20.87
N ASP A 21 6.96 7.23 20.72
CA ASP A 21 5.98 6.93 21.78
C ASP A 21 5.40 5.50 21.68
N LEU A 22 5.81 4.71 20.67
CA LEU A 22 5.27 3.37 20.44
C LEU A 22 6.05 2.29 21.20
N SER A 23 5.33 1.36 21.80
CA SER A 23 5.91 0.14 22.36
C SER A 23 6.39 -0.82 21.26
N VAL A 24 7.24 -1.78 21.64
CA VAL A 24 7.72 -2.83 20.74
C VAL A 24 6.58 -3.60 20.07
N GLU A 25 5.47 -3.83 20.77
CA GLU A 25 4.32 -4.56 20.22
C GLU A 25 3.56 -3.70 19.21
N GLU A 26 3.37 -2.41 19.50
CA GLU A 26 2.78 -1.46 18.56
C GLU A 26 3.62 -1.32 17.30
N LEU A 27 4.96 -1.31 17.42
CA LEU A 27 5.86 -1.30 16.28
C LEU A 27 5.72 -2.55 15.40
N LYS A 28 5.52 -3.74 15.99
CA LYS A 28 5.24 -4.96 15.21
C LYS A 28 3.90 -4.88 14.49
N ILE A 29 2.86 -4.39 15.15
CA ILE A 29 1.54 -4.19 14.54
C ILE A 29 1.66 -3.20 13.37
N TYR A 30 2.39 -2.11 13.56
CA TYR A 30 2.66 -1.13 12.52
C TYR A 30 3.39 -1.75 11.31
N ILE A 31 4.40 -2.60 11.55
CA ILE A 31 5.07 -3.36 10.49
C ILE A 31 4.10 -4.26 9.73
N GLU A 32 3.23 -5.00 10.42
CA GLU A 32 2.24 -5.87 9.76
C GLU A 32 1.24 -5.07 8.92
N ASN A 33 0.79 -3.92 9.41
CA ASN A 33 -0.07 -3.02 8.65
C ASN A 33 0.62 -2.51 7.36
N LEU A 34 1.89 -2.12 7.45
CA LEU A 34 2.67 -1.70 6.29
C LEU A 34 2.84 -2.82 5.26
N LYS A 35 3.12 -4.05 5.70
CA LYS A 35 3.22 -5.22 4.80
C LYS A 35 1.90 -5.50 4.09
N ASN A 36 0.78 -5.45 4.81
CA ASN A 36 -0.54 -5.63 4.24
C ASN A 36 -0.84 -4.57 3.16
N GLU A 37 -0.45 -3.32 3.40
CA GLU A 37 -0.61 -2.24 2.42
C GLU A 37 0.27 -2.46 1.19
N ILE A 38 1.54 -2.86 1.37
CA ILE A 38 2.43 -3.24 0.26
C ILE A 38 1.81 -4.36 -0.57
N HIS A 39 1.23 -5.37 0.07
CA HIS A 39 0.57 -6.46 -0.63
C HIS A 39 -0.63 -5.97 -1.46
N ARG A 40 -1.50 -5.14 -0.87
CA ARG A 40 -2.66 -4.55 -1.56
C ARG A 40 -2.25 -3.76 -2.80
N VAL A 41 -1.21 -2.92 -2.68
CA VAL A 41 -0.74 -2.10 -3.81
C VAL A 41 -0.17 -2.97 -4.92
N ASN A 42 0.57 -4.03 -4.59
CA ASN A 42 1.09 -4.97 -5.58
C ASN A 42 -0.03 -5.69 -6.34
N GLU A 43 -1.09 -6.13 -5.66
CA GLU A 43 -2.26 -6.74 -6.31
C GLU A 43 -2.93 -5.79 -7.30
N GLU A 44 -3.08 -4.51 -6.94
CA GLU A 44 -3.63 -3.50 -7.85
C GLU A 44 -2.72 -3.23 -9.07
N ILE A 45 -1.40 -3.25 -8.89
CA ILE A 45 -0.44 -3.16 -10.00
C ILE A 45 -0.59 -4.36 -10.94
N ILE A 46 -0.69 -5.58 -10.39
CA ILE A 46 -0.87 -6.80 -11.19
C ILE A 46 -2.17 -6.71 -12.01
N LYS A 47 -3.28 -6.29 -11.39
CA LYS A 47 -4.56 -6.10 -12.09
C LYS A 47 -4.44 -5.08 -13.22
N LYS A 48 -3.82 -3.92 -12.97
CA LYS A 48 -3.62 -2.87 -13.99
C LYS A 48 -2.75 -3.36 -15.15
N ASN A 49 -1.67 -4.10 -14.85
CA ASN A 49 -0.80 -4.67 -15.88
C ASN A 49 -1.51 -5.73 -16.72
N LYS A 50 -2.36 -6.57 -16.11
CA LYS A 50 -3.19 -7.54 -16.83
C LYS A 50 -4.13 -6.84 -17.81
N VAL A 51 -4.87 -5.82 -17.36
CA VAL A 51 -5.75 -5.00 -18.22
C VAL A 51 -4.97 -4.38 -19.38
N LYS A 52 -3.78 -3.83 -19.12
CA LYS A 52 -2.91 -3.26 -20.16
C LYS A 52 -2.49 -4.31 -21.19
N SER A 53 -2.05 -5.48 -20.75
CA SER A 53 -1.65 -6.60 -21.63
C SER A 53 -2.83 -7.07 -22.48
N ASP A 54 -4.02 -7.22 -21.89
CA ASP A 54 -5.20 -7.70 -22.61
C ASP A 54 -5.67 -6.68 -23.65
N ALA A 55 -5.62 -5.38 -23.33
CA ALA A 55 -5.85 -4.32 -24.31
C ALA A 55 -4.83 -4.35 -25.45
N GLN A 56 -3.54 -4.52 -25.15
CA GLN A 56 -2.50 -4.63 -26.18
C GLN A 56 -2.70 -5.82 -27.12
N LYS A 57 -3.22 -6.95 -26.63
CA LYS A 57 -3.58 -8.10 -27.47
C LYS A 57 -4.79 -7.84 -28.35
N PHE A 58 -5.73 -7.00 -27.90
CA PHE A 58 -6.96 -6.69 -28.63
C PHE A 58 -6.75 -5.68 -29.77
N PHE A 59 -5.81 -4.73 -29.59
CA PHE A 59 -5.51 -3.69 -30.59
C PHE A 59 -4.31 -4.01 -31.49
N LYS A 60 -3.88 -5.29 -31.55
CA LYS A 60 -2.81 -5.77 -32.42
C LYS A 60 -3.37 -6.76 -33.43
#